data_AF-A0A2W5R5T8-F1
#
_entry.id   AF-A0A2W5R5T8-F1
#
_cell.length_a   1.000
_cell.length_b   1.000
_cell.length_c   1.000
_cell.angle_alpha   90.00
_cell.angle_beta   90.00
_cell.angle_gamma   90.00
#
_symmetry.space_group_name_H-M   'P 1'
#
loop_
_entity.id
_entity.type
_entity.pdbx_description
1 polymer ?
#
loop_
_entity_poly.entity_id
_entity_poly.type
_entity_poly.pdbx_seq_one_letter_code
_entity_poly.pdbx_strand_id
1 'polypeptide(L)'
;MNDPLSIKGLPWLFKIIAAVVGAIFALTLSGDIDTEGRIKITMGVIMKFTFSVAISLYGGSAFIEYYGWHIYSHMTQGFVMLIFAIFGMLLIGIWYQAIQLLRGKTIGELIFEIRSAFKAMFK
;
A
#
# COMPACT_ATOMS: atom_id res chain seq x y z
N MET A 1 5.28 -29.94 -26.67
CA MET A 1 4.64 -28.98 -27.60
C MET A 1 3.21 -28.79 -27.12
N ASN A 2 2.88 -27.56 -26.72
CA ASN A 2 1.71 -27.09 -25.96
C ASN A 2 1.60 -27.56 -24.50
N ASP A 3 2.40 -26.95 -23.62
CA ASP A 3 2.05 -26.80 -22.20
C ASP A 3 0.77 -25.96 -22.12
N PRO A 4 -0.38 -26.50 -21.67
CA PRO A 4 -1.61 -25.75 -21.62
C PRO A 4 -1.46 -24.75 -20.48
N LEU A 5 -1.10 -23.49 -20.77
CA LEU A 5 -1.24 -22.31 -19.90
C LEU A 5 -1.37 -22.68 -18.41
N SER A 6 -0.23 -23.11 -17.86
CA SER A 6 0.03 -23.60 -16.52
C SER A 6 -1.04 -23.26 -15.47
N ILE A 7 -1.93 -24.22 -15.18
CA ILE A 7 -2.89 -24.20 -14.06
C ILE A 7 -2.19 -23.93 -12.71
N LYS A 8 -0.87 -24.18 -12.62
CA LYS A 8 -0.03 -23.89 -11.46
C LYS A 8 0.28 -22.39 -11.28
N GLY A 9 0.21 -21.59 -12.34
CA GLY A 9 0.43 -20.13 -12.29
C GLY A 9 -0.84 -19.33 -11.97
N LEU A 10 -2.02 -19.96 -12.10
CA LEU A 10 -3.31 -19.32 -11.88
C LEU A 10 -3.47 -18.71 -10.46
N PRO A 11 -3.02 -19.37 -9.37
CA PRO A 11 -3.04 -18.78 -8.03
C PRO A 11 -2.17 -17.53 -7.88
N TRP A 12 -1.08 -17.45 -8.64
CA TRP A 12 -0.18 -16.31 -8.62
C TRP A 12 -0.75 -15.12 -9.37
N LEU A 13 -1.52 -15.37 -10.44
CA LEU A 13 -2.26 -14.33 -11.17
C LEU A 13 -3.25 -13.60 -10.26
N PHE A 14 -4.01 -14.31 -9.43
CA PHE A 14 -4.96 -13.68 -8.49
C PHE A 14 -4.27 -12.78 -7.46
N LYS A 15 -3.09 -13.17 -7.00
CA LYS A 15 -2.26 -12.37 -6.07
C LYS A 15 -1.79 -11.06 -6.72
N ILE A 16 -1.35 -11.13 -7.98
CA ILE A 16 -0.95 -9.93 -8.73
C ILE A 16 -2.16 -9.01 -8.96
N ILE A 17 -3.31 -9.57 -9.34
CA ILE A 17 -4.53 -8.78 -9.51
C ILE A 17 -4.88 -8.07 -8.21
N ALA A 18 -4.82 -8.76 -7.07
CA ALA A 18 -5.05 -8.15 -5.76
C ALA A 18 -4.05 -7.02 -5.45
N ALA A 19 -2.77 -7.20 -5.76
CA ALA A 19 -1.74 -6.17 -5.59
C ALA A 19 -2.01 -4.93 -6.47
N VAL A 20 -2.35 -5.13 -7.75
CA VAL A 20 -2.65 -4.05 -8.69
C VAL A 20 -3.92 -3.29 -8.29
N VAL A 21 -4.99 -4.02 -7.96
CA VAL A 21 -6.24 -3.41 -7.49
C VAL A 21 -6.01 -2.61 -6.22
N GLY A 22 -5.24 -3.15 -5.27
CA GLY A 22 -4.87 -2.44 -4.05
C GLY A 22 -4.03 -1.19 -4.30
N ALA A 23 -3.12 -1.22 -5.28
CA ALA A 23 -2.34 -0.06 -5.66
C ALA A 23 -3.21 1.04 -6.31
N ILE A 24 -4.18 0.66 -7.13
CA ILE A 24 -5.17 1.61 -7.68
C ILE A 24 -5.97 2.24 -6.56
N PHE A 25 -6.48 1.44 -5.61
CA PHE A 25 -7.18 1.96 -4.43
C PHE A 25 -6.30 2.92 -3.61
N ALA A 26 -5.03 2.59 -3.39
CA ALA A 26 -4.11 3.46 -2.67
C ALA A 26 -3.93 4.82 -3.38
N LEU A 27 -3.86 4.83 -4.71
CA LEU A 27 -3.81 6.07 -5.50
C LEU A 27 -5.12 6.86 -5.43
N THR A 28 -6.28 6.18 -5.46
CA THR A 28 -7.58 6.83 -5.25
C THR A 28 -7.65 7.49 -3.89
N LEU A 29 -7.26 6.78 -2.83
CA LEU A 29 -7.25 7.31 -1.45
C LEU A 29 -6.25 8.45 -1.27
N SER A 30 -5.16 8.44 -2.04
CA SER A 30 -4.15 9.51 -2.03
C SER A 30 -4.59 10.76 -2.80
N GLY A 31 -5.76 10.74 -3.44
CA GLY A 31 -6.24 11.84 -4.28
C GLY A 31 -5.49 11.98 -5.61
N ASP A 32 -4.68 10.99 -5.99
CA ASP A 32 -3.95 10.97 -7.26
C ASP A 32 -4.86 10.55 -8.44
N ILE A 33 -6.00 9.92 -8.15
CA ILE A 33 -7.10 9.64 -9.10
C ILE A 33 -8.22 10.62 -8.81
N ASP A 34 -8.54 11.46 -9.79
CA ASP A 34 -9.62 12.44 -9.67
C ASP A 34 -10.99 11.75 -9.50
N THR A 35 -11.96 12.46 -8.94
CA THR A 35 -13.37 12.05 -8.82
C THR A 35 -14.02 11.70 -10.16
N GLU A 36 -13.48 12.22 -11.27
CA GLU A 36 -13.84 11.84 -12.65
C GLU A 36 -13.11 10.59 -13.17
N GLY A 37 -12.28 9.94 -12.35
CA GLY A 37 -11.48 8.76 -12.73
C GLY A 37 -10.24 9.08 -13.57
N ARG A 38 -9.88 10.35 -13.74
CA ARG A 38 -8.71 10.76 -14.52
C ARG A 38 -7.44 10.60 -13.70
N ILE A 39 -6.47 9.87 -14.24
CA ILE A 39 -5.13 9.71 -13.65
C ILE A 39 -4.17 10.60 -14.43
N LYS A 40 -3.64 11.66 -13.80
CA LYS A 40 -2.53 12.39 -14.38
C LYS A 40 -1.25 11.58 -14.16
N ILE A 41 -0.75 10.94 -15.20
CA ILE A 41 0.50 10.18 -15.12
C ILE A 41 1.65 11.16 -14.92
N THR A 42 2.07 11.30 -13.66
CA THR A 42 3.26 12.04 -13.25
C THR A 42 4.29 11.05 -12.70
N MET A 43 5.56 11.46 -12.66
CA MET A 43 6.61 10.62 -12.08
C MET A 43 6.32 10.22 -10.63
N GLY A 44 5.66 11.11 -9.86
CA GLY A 44 5.22 10.82 -8.49
C GLY A 44 4.18 9.69 -8.42
N VAL A 45 3.18 9.71 -9.30
CA VAL A 45 2.14 8.66 -9.36
C VAL A 45 2.74 7.31 -9.78
N ILE A 46 3.66 7.31 -10.76
CA ILE A 46 4.36 6.08 -11.19
C ILE A 46 5.15 5.48 -10.04
N MET A 47 5.91 6.30 -9.31
CA MET A 47 6.67 5.83 -8.15
C MET A 47 5.75 5.29 -7.05
N LYS A 48 4.72 6.04 -6.66
CA LYS A 48 3.72 5.60 -5.67
C LYS A 48 3.12 4.25 -6.05
N PHE A 49 2.65 4.12 -7.29
CA PHE A 49 2.12 2.87 -7.81
C PHE A 49 3.13 1.72 -7.71
N THR A 50 4.36 1.96 -8.18
CA THR A 50 5.43 0.94 -8.19
C THR A 50 5.78 0.48 -6.79
N PHE A 51 5.93 1.41 -5.84
CA PHE A 51 6.19 1.10 -4.45
C PHE A 51 5.02 0.36 -3.79
N SER A 52 3.77 0.76 -4.06
CA SER A 52 2.60 0.05 -3.54
C SER A 52 2.57 -1.41 -4.01
N VAL A 53 2.77 -1.64 -5.31
CA VAL A 53 2.82 -3.01 -5.87
C VAL A 53 3.99 -3.79 -5.29
N ALA A 54 5.17 -3.19 -5.17
CA ALA A 54 6.35 -3.85 -4.59
C ALA A 54 6.11 -4.24 -3.12
N ILE A 55 5.59 -3.34 -2.28
CA ILE A 55 5.31 -3.63 -0.87
C ILE A 55 4.24 -4.71 -0.74
N SER A 56 3.23 -4.69 -1.60
CA SER A 56 2.20 -5.73 -1.64
C SER A 56 2.79 -7.11 -1.96
N LEU A 57 3.59 -7.21 -3.02
CA LEU A 57 4.16 -8.47 -3.47
C LEU A 57 5.22 -8.99 -2.50
N TYR A 58 6.20 -8.17 -2.12
CA TYR A 58 7.30 -8.58 -1.25
C TYR A 58 6.86 -8.62 0.21
N GLY A 59 6.25 -7.55 0.72
CA GLY A 59 5.81 -7.44 2.11
C GLY A 59 4.65 -8.39 2.42
N GLY A 60 3.64 -8.48 1.55
CA GLY A 60 2.55 -9.42 1.71
C GLY A 60 3.00 -10.87 1.66
N SER A 61 3.92 -11.23 0.75
CA SER A 61 4.48 -12.59 0.69
C SER A 61 5.32 -12.92 1.93
N ALA A 62 6.20 -12.00 2.34
CA ALA A 62 7.03 -12.19 3.55
C ALA A 62 6.17 -12.33 4.81
N PHE A 63 5.05 -11.59 4.91
CA PHE A 63 4.11 -11.72 6.01
C PHE A 63 3.43 -13.09 6.02
N ILE A 64 2.96 -13.56 4.85
CA ILE A 64 2.36 -14.90 4.72
C ILE A 64 3.36 -15.99 5.12
N GLU A 65 4.63 -15.83 4.74
CA GLU A 65 5.70 -16.77 5.04
C GLU A 65 6.05 -16.79 6.53
N TYR A 66 6.25 -15.61 7.13
CA TYR A 66 6.59 -15.49 8.55
C TYR A 66 5.56 -16.13 9.48
N TYR A 67 4.26 -16.00 9.15
CA TYR A 67 3.17 -16.60 9.93
C TYR A 67 2.77 -18.01 9.47
N GLY A 68 3.44 -18.59 8.47
CA GLY A 68 3.13 -19.92 7.96
C GLY A 68 1.75 -20.05 7.29
N TRP A 69 1.20 -18.95 6.77
CA TRP A 69 -0.15 -18.89 6.19
C TRP A 69 -0.26 -19.46 4.78
N HIS A 70 0.75 -20.19 4.32
CA HIS A 70 0.74 -20.92 3.05
C HIS A 70 -0.38 -21.96 2.98
N ILE A 71 -0.82 -22.48 4.12
CA ILE A 71 -1.90 -23.46 4.23
C ILE A 71 -3.29 -22.89 3.94
N TYR A 72 -3.47 -21.57 4.03
CA TYR A 72 -4.75 -20.92 3.76
C TYR A 72 -5.00 -20.77 2.27
N SER A 73 -6.28 -20.59 1.92
CA SER A 73 -6.71 -20.43 0.53
C SER A 73 -5.94 -19.32 -0.19
N HIS A 74 -5.75 -19.50 -1.50
CA HIS A 74 -5.13 -18.47 -2.34
C HIS A 74 -5.87 -17.13 -2.29
N MET A 75 -7.18 -17.15 -2.05
CA MET A 75 -8.01 -15.96 -1.87
C MET A 75 -7.63 -15.22 -0.58
N THR A 76 -7.40 -15.94 0.52
CA THR A 76 -6.92 -15.37 1.80
C THR A 76 -5.55 -14.74 1.62
N GLN A 77 -4.64 -15.41 0.92
CA GLN A 77 -3.31 -14.87 0.61
C GLN A 77 -3.40 -13.60 -0.26
N GLY A 78 -4.27 -13.59 -1.27
CA GLY A 78 -4.55 -12.41 -2.08
C GLY A 78 -5.12 -11.25 -1.27
N PHE A 79 -6.00 -11.53 -0.30
CA PHE A 79 -6.52 -10.50 0.62
C PHE A 79 -5.42 -9.88 1.48
N VAL A 80 -4.49 -10.68 2.01
CA VAL A 80 -3.34 -10.14 2.76
C VAL A 80 -2.50 -9.22 1.86
N MET A 81 -2.22 -9.61 0.62
CA MET A 81 -1.50 -8.75 -0.32
C MET A 81 -2.26 -7.45 -0.64
N LEU A 82 -3.60 -7.50 -0.73
CA LEU A 82 -4.44 -6.31 -0.91
C LEU A 82 -4.29 -5.33 0.27
N ILE A 83 -4.32 -5.83 1.51
CA ILE A 83 -4.11 -5.01 2.71
C ILE A 83 -2.73 -4.34 2.68
N PHE A 84 -1.68 -5.08 2.33
CA PHE A 84 -0.34 -4.50 2.18
C PHE A 84 -0.24 -3.47 1.06
N ALA A 85 -0.96 -3.64 -0.05
CA ALA A 85 -0.98 -2.66 -1.14
C ALA A 85 -1.62 -1.32 -0.71
N ILE A 86 -2.76 -1.40 0.00
CA ILE A 86 -3.53 -0.23 0.43
C ILE A 86 -2.80 0.51 1.55
N PHE A 87 -2.36 -0.21 2.59
CA PHE A 87 -1.83 0.41 3.81
C PHE A 87 -0.31 0.47 3.86
N GLY A 88 0.41 -0.30 3.05
CA GLY A 88 1.87 -0.33 3.07
C GLY A 88 2.50 1.02 2.74
N MET A 89 1.97 1.71 1.72
CA MET A 89 2.43 3.07 1.40
C MET A 89 2.05 4.08 2.48
N LEU A 90 0.86 3.93 3.09
CA LEU A 90 0.40 4.79 4.17
C LEU A 90 1.34 4.70 5.39
N LEU A 91 1.76 3.48 5.76
CA LEU A 91 2.71 3.28 6.85
C LEU A 91 4.06 3.95 6.58
N ILE A 92 4.59 3.82 5.35
CA ILE A 92 5.84 4.49 4.96
C ILE A 92 5.67 6.02 4.99
N GLY A 93 4.54 6.53 4.51
CA GLY A 93 4.22 7.97 4.54
C GLY A 93 4.18 8.52 5.97
N ILE A 94 3.49 7.82 6.88
CA ILE A 94 3.43 8.18 8.30
C ILE A 94 4.83 8.11 8.92
N TRP A 95 5.60 7.06 8.65
CA TRP A 95 6.95 6.91 9.19
C TRP A 95 7.88 8.04 8.73
N TYR A 96 7.84 8.39 7.44
CA TYR A 96 8.61 9.50 6.89
C TYR A 96 8.21 10.84 7.52
N GLN A 97 6.90 11.11 7.62
CA GLN A 97 6.38 12.31 8.27
C GLN A 97 6.77 12.36 9.76
N ALA A 98 6.71 11.24 10.47
CA ALA A 98 7.11 11.16 11.88
C ALA A 98 8.59 11.51 12.07
N ILE A 99 9.49 10.98 11.23
CA ILE A 99 10.92 11.35 11.28
C ILE A 99 11.13 12.83 10.95
N GLN A 100 10.40 13.37 9.97
CA GLN A 100 10.51 14.77 9.58
C GLN A 100 10.05 15.71 10.71
N LEU A 101 8.98 15.36 11.42
CA LEU A 101 8.48 16.08 12.59
C LEU A 101 9.50 16.08 13.74
N LEU A 102 10.30 15.02 13.89
CA LEU A 102 11.34 14.91 14.90
C LEU A 102 12.60 15.73 14.56
N ARG A 103 12.81 16.11 13.30
CA ARG A 103 14.00 16.86 12.88
C ARG A 103 13.86 18.35 13.21
N GLY A 104 14.57 18.78 14.26
CA GLY A 104 14.86 20.19 14.54
C GLY A 104 13.78 20.96 15.32
N LYS A 105 12.78 20.28 15.88
CA LYS A 105 11.72 20.89 16.69
C LYS A 105 11.87 20.55 18.16
N THR A 106 11.48 21.49 19.04
CA THR A 106 11.37 21.22 20.47
C THR A 106 10.10 20.41 20.76
N ILE A 107 10.10 19.59 21.81
CA ILE A 107 8.95 18.72 22.19
C ILE A 107 7.65 19.53 22.36
N GLY A 108 7.75 20.79 22.82
CA GLY A 108 6.60 21.68 22.99
C GLY A 108 5.93 22.09 21.67
N GLU A 109 6.72 22.39 20.63
CA GLU A 109 6.20 22.74 19.30
C GLU A 109 5.55 21.53 18.61
N LEU A 110 6.15 20.35 18.77
CA LEU A 110 5.61 19.09 18.25
C LEU A 110 4.22 18.80 18.84
N ILE A 111 4.05 18.96 20.16
CA ILE A 111 2.76 18.74 20.83
C ILE A 111 1.71 19.75 20.34
N PHE A 112 2.08 21.01 20.14
CA PHE A 112 1.18 22.04 19.63
C PHE A 112 0.69 21.72 18.21
N GLU A 113 1.60 21.30 17.34
CA GLU A 113 1.31 20.95 15.95
C GLU A 113 0.44 19.68 15.85
N ILE A 114 0.75 18.63 16.63
CA ILE A 114 -0.08 17.43 16.72
C ILE A 114 -1.49 17.80 17.19
N ARG A 115 -1.61 18.62 18.23
CA ARG A 115 -2.92 19.03 18.78
C ARG A 115 -3.71 19.89 17.79
N SER A 116 -3.03 20.75 17.03
CA SER A 116 -3.63 21.57 15.98
C SER A 116 -4.11 20.72 14.81
N ALA A 117 -3.28 19.79 14.32
CA ALA A 117 -3.64 18.85 13.26
C ALA A 117 -4.82 17.96 13.69
N PHE A 118 -4.80 17.45 14.92
CA PHE A 118 -5.91 16.67 15.47
C PHE A 118 -7.20 17.49 15.52
N LYS A 119 -7.13 18.74 16.02
CA LYS A 119 -8.28 19.65 16.03
C LYS A 119 -8.80 19.96 14.63
N ALA A 120 -7.94 20.05 13.62
CA ALA A 120 -8.31 20.28 12.24
C ALA A 120 -8.97 19.06 11.57
N MET A 121 -8.58 17.84 11.94
CA MET A 121 -9.20 16.61 11.45
C MET A 121 -10.61 16.36 12.01
N PHE A 122 -10.89 16.85 13.23
CA PHE A 122 -12.18 16.67 13.91
C PHE A 122 -13.09 17.92 13.87
N LYS A 123 -12.83 18.85 12.95
CA LYS A 123 -13.66 20.04 12.72
C LYS A 123 -14.41 19.92 11.41
#